data_AF-R5PAQ3-F1
#
_entry.id   AF-R5PAQ3-F1
#
_cell.length_a   1.000
_cell.length_b   1.000
_cell.length_c   1.000
_cell.angle_alpha   90.00
_cell.angle_beta   90.00
_cell.angle_gamma   90.00
#
_symmetry.space_group_name_H-M   'P 1'
#
loop_
_entity.id
_entity.type
_entity.pdbx_description
1 polymer ?
#
loop_
_entity_poly.entity_id
_entity_poly.type
_entity_poly.pdbx_seq_one_letter_code
_entity_poly.pdbx_strand_id
1 'polypeptide(L)'
;MTQNEKELERQKALKILKASNEMLMDARKNIMKQKKLTEEQKKEEINKIEKAIDENRAKGRNLLNADDEMIESVQYNMVNESEKLKYDEYLKKRGITDAQLRQKDMATQETVATVDKKDNIVKKQRRRKKTSTEDNGIVRVLNEEELMKQSMVKSDSDLYNSISLRQKENLSLLQKATDARKVNDNIDRQVSNDIEQEAEKEENRDIITYDFDFSSIPDYVQYDVIPLPSKGECYAHHIGRVPVAFLTAADENIIASPNMYRDGKVIDVILERKILDKRIKVDELCEGDRDAIVLWLRATGYGNNFPIIATHPDTGKRYNLDIDLSTIKFTNFGLKGDKEGHFTYKSENGDIIKFKYLSKKEDDKERKKMIEDKIKLSSYELVNYASKLQEIANDITNIKEDDKKDLNDCVADIKDIITENVKIDDDDVNVGYNEIITDQMKAYTISINGNVQREFIKNYIDNMRASDAYKYRQYVNNNKPGLDYKITINVPESDGGGSFDTFLDIDDTIFINI
;
A
#
# COMPACT_ATOMS: atom_id res chain seq x y z
N MET A 1 2.51 22.42 5.71
CA MET A 1 2.79 23.38 4.64
C MET A 1 2.42 24.77 5.12
N THR A 2 3.43 25.61 5.33
CA THR A 2 3.27 26.98 5.85
C THR A 2 2.58 27.88 4.81
N GLN A 3 2.01 29.01 5.23
CA GLN A 3 1.30 29.93 4.33
C GLN A 3 2.22 30.47 3.22
N ASN A 4 3.52 30.65 3.52
CA ASN A 4 4.56 31.06 2.58
C ASN A 4 4.88 29.97 1.52
N GLU A 5 4.89 28.69 1.91
CA GLU A 5 5.12 27.59 0.96
C GLU A 5 4.00 27.47 -0.06
N LYS A 6 2.74 27.60 0.39
CA LYS A 6 1.56 27.57 -0.50
C LYS A 6 1.57 28.72 -1.50
N GLU A 7 2.01 29.90 -1.08
CA GLU A 7 2.12 31.07 -1.96
C GLU A 7 3.24 30.92 -3.00
N LEU A 8 4.37 30.33 -2.60
CA LEU A 8 5.47 30.01 -3.51
C LEU A 8 5.09 28.96 -4.57
N GLU A 9 4.36 27.92 -4.17
CA GLU A 9 3.83 26.90 -5.10
C GLU A 9 2.82 27.51 -6.07
N ARG A 10 1.93 28.38 -5.59
CA ARG A 10 0.97 29.11 -6.44
C ARG A 10 1.70 29.96 -7.48
N GLN A 11 2.75 30.68 -7.10
CA GLN A 11 3.55 31.49 -8.04
C GLN A 11 4.27 30.62 -9.09
N LYS A 12 4.80 29.45 -8.70
CA LYS A 12 5.41 28.50 -9.64
C LYS A 12 4.37 27.96 -10.64
N ALA A 13 3.18 27.59 -10.16
CA ALA A 13 2.11 27.09 -11.00
C ALA A 13 1.62 28.13 -12.03
N LEU A 14 1.52 29.40 -11.63
CA LEU A 14 1.17 30.50 -12.55
C LEU A 14 2.22 30.70 -13.65
N LYS A 15 3.52 30.62 -13.31
CA LYS A 15 4.63 30.70 -14.30
C LYS A 15 4.55 29.57 -15.32
N ILE A 16 4.23 28.35 -14.88
CA ILE A 16 4.10 27.17 -15.75
C ILE A 16 2.91 27.34 -16.71
N LEU A 17 1.75 27.80 -16.21
CA LEU A 17 0.58 28.04 -17.05
C LEU A 17 0.84 29.09 -18.12
N LYS A 18 1.54 30.18 -17.78
CA LYS A 18 1.93 31.19 -18.76
C LYS A 18 2.84 30.61 -19.85
N ALA A 19 3.90 29.92 -19.46
CA ALA A 19 4.83 29.31 -20.42
C ALA A 19 4.13 28.30 -21.34
N SER A 20 3.20 27.50 -20.80
CA SER A 20 2.39 26.56 -21.56
C SER A 20 1.50 27.28 -22.59
N ASN A 21 0.82 28.35 -22.19
CA ASN A 21 -0.04 29.12 -23.10
C ASN A 21 0.76 29.79 -24.23
N GLU A 22 1.93 30.36 -23.93
CA GLU A 22 2.82 30.94 -24.95
C GLU A 22 3.32 29.89 -25.95
N MET A 23 3.71 28.70 -25.47
CA MET A 23 4.09 27.58 -26.34
C MET A 23 2.95 27.12 -27.26
N LEU A 24 1.72 27.02 -26.72
CA LEU A 24 0.54 26.64 -27.49
C LEU A 24 0.20 27.72 -28.54
N MET A 25 0.34 29.00 -28.22
CA MET A 25 0.16 30.08 -29.19
C MET A 25 1.21 30.06 -30.31
N ASP A 26 2.46 29.75 -30.00
CA ASP A 26 3.50 29.61 -31.01
C ASP A 26 3.32 28.35 -31.86
N ALA A 27 2.86 27.24 -31.26
CA ALA A 27 2.46 26.04 -32.00
C ALA A 27 1.33 26.34 -33.01
N ARG A 28 0.31 27.11 -32.58
CA ARG A 28 -0.78 27.58 -33.47
C ARG A 28 -0.24 28.40 -34.64
N LYS A 29 0.68 29.34 -34.39
CA LYS A 29 1.33 30.14 -35.45
C LYS A 29 2.14 29.28 -36.42
N ASN A 30 2.79 28.23 -35.92
CA ASN A 30 3.62 27.35 -36.74
C ASN A 30 2.78 26.41 -37.64
N ILE A 31 1.65 25.90 -37.15
CA ILE A 31 0.72 25.08 -37.96
C ILE A 31 0.17 25.88 -39.15
N MET A 32 -0.16 27.16 -38.96
CA MET A 32 -0.59 28.04 -40.05
C MET A 32 0.47 28.22 -41.14
N LYS A 33 1.75 28.06 -40.81
CA LYS A 33 2.88 28.16 -41.75
C LYS A 33 3.21 26.84 -42.45
N GLN A 34 2.67 25.71 -42.01
CA GLN A 34 2.97 24.40 -42.59
C GLN A 34 2.24 24.20 -43.93
N LYS A 35 3.01 24.06 -45.01
CA LYS A 35 2.50 23.83 -46.38
C LYS A 35 1.99 22.40 -46.62
N LYS A 36 2.25 21.46 -45.72
CA LYS A 36 1.99 20.01 -45.91
C LYS A 36 0.62 19.53 -45.44
N LEU A 37 -0.10 20.31 -44.61
CA LEU A 37 -1.44 19.94 -44.13
C LEU A 37 -2.54 20.50 -45.04
N THR A 38 -3.62 19.74 -45.19
CA THR A 38 -4.86 20.23 -45.81
C THR A 38 -5.57 21.23 -44.89
N GLU A 39 -6.37 22.14 -45.46
CA GLU A 39 -7.05 23.20 -44.69
C GLU A 39 -8.00 22.64 -43.61
N GLU A 40 -8.62 21.48 -43.84
CA GLU A 40 -9.44 20.80 -42.83
C GLU A 40 -8.60 20.25 -41.66
N GLN A 41 -7.43 19.67 -41.95
CA GLN A 41 -6.52 19.15 -40.92
C GLN A 41 -5.91 20.28 -40.08
N LYS A 42 -5.53 21.40 -40.71
CA LYS A 42 -5.06 22.59 -39.98
C LYS A 42 -6.13 23.10 -39.02
N LYS A 43 -7.38 23.16 -39.47
CA LYS A 43 -8.50 23.62 -38.65
C LYS A 43 -8.76 22.68 -37.46
N GLU A 44 -8.64 21.37 -37.65
CA GLU A 44 -8.80 20.40 -36.57
C GLU A 44 -7.70 20.51 -35.52
N GLU A 45 -6.43 20.66 -35.93
CA GLU A 45 -5.31 20.84 -34.98
C GLU A 45 -5.37 22.18 -34.24
N ILE A 46 -5.75 23.26 -34.94
CA ILE A 46 -5.92 24.58 -34.31
C ILE A 46 -7.03 24.51 -33.25
N ASN A 47 -8.15 23.84 -33.54
CA ASN A 47 -9.22 23.64 -32.56
C ASN A 47 -8.75 22.85 -31.33
N LYS A 48 -7.88 21.85 -31.49
CA LYS A 48 -7.29 21.10 -30.36
C LYS A 48 -6.41 22.00 -29.49
N ILE A 49 -5.62 22.87 -30.12
CA ILE A 49 -4.76 23.82 -29.41
C ILE A 49 -5.57 24.87 -28.68
N GLU A 50 -6.61 25.44 -29.30
CA GLU A 50 -7.51 26.41 -28.67
C GLU A 50 -8.21 25.81 -27.46
N LYS A 51 -8.69 24.57 -27.57
CA LYS A 51 -9.28 23.84 -26.45
C LYS A 51 -8.29 23.65 -25.29
N ALA A 52 -7.02 23.34 -25.58
CA ALA A 52 -5.99 23.19 -24.56
C ALA A 52 -5.65 24.53 -23.86
N ILE A 53 -5.67 25.65 -24.59
CA ILE A 53 -5.51 27.00 -24.01
C ILE A 53 -6.69 27.33 -23.08
N ASP A 54 -7.91 27.02 -23.50
CA ASP A 54 -9.11 27.25 -22.68
C ASP A 54 -9.12 26.40 -21.40
N GLU A 55 -8.66 25.15 -21.48
CA GLU A 55 -8.46 24.27 -20.32
C GLU A 55 -7.40 24.83 -19.36
N ASN A 56 -6.31 25.39 -19.86
CA ASN A 56 -5.28 26.04 -19.02
C ASN A 56 -5.82 27.31 -18.34
N ARG A 57 -6.60 28.13 -19.04
CA ARG A 57 -7.30 29.30 -18.46
C ARG A 57 -8.30 28.89 -17.38
N ALA A 58 -9.03 27.80 -17.61
CA ALA A 58 -9.95 27.25 -16.61
C ALA A 58 -9.20 26.72 -15.36
N LYS A 59 -8.04 26.09 -15.54
CA LYS A 59 -7.16 25.68 -14.42
C LYS A 59 -6.65 26.88 -13.62
N GLY A 60 -6.23 27.95 -14.29
CA GLY A 60 -5.81 29.19 -13.63
C GLY A 60 -6.90 29.81 -12.76
N ARG A 61 -8.13 29.91 -13.30
CA ARG A 61 -9.29 30.45 -12.57
C ARG A 61 -9.73 29.56 -11.41
N ASN A 62 -9.92 28.26 -11.66
CA ASN A 62 -10.54 27.35 -10.68
C ASN A 62 -9.57 26.84 -9.61
N LEU A 63 -8.29 26.69 -9.93
CA LEU A 63 -7.30 26.09 -9.02
C LEU A 63 -6.41 27.15 -8.35
N LEU A 64 -6.11 28.25 -9.05
CA LEU A 64 -5.14 29.25 -8.59
C LEU A 64 -5.77 30.62 -8.30
N ASN A 65 -7.10 30.75 -8.42
CA ASN A 65 -7.84 32.01 -8.26
C ASN A 65 -7.15 33.17 -9.00
N ALA A 66 -6.75 32.93 -10.25
CA ALA A 66 -6.07 33.91 -11.09
C ALA A 66 -6.84 34.09 -12.39
N ASP A 67 -7.14 35.36 -12.72
CA ASP A 67 -7.74 35.72 -13.99
C ASP A 67 -6.72 35.69 -15.12
N ASP A 68 -7.20 35.63 -16.36
CA ASP A 68 -6.34 35.49 -17.54
C ASP A 68 -5.29 36.62 -17.64
N GLU A 69 -5.66 37.86 -17.29
CA GLU A 69 -4.73 39.00 -17.22
C GLU A 69 -3.62 38.80 -16.17
N MET A 70 -3.96 38.20 -15.03
CA MET A 70 -3.00 37.89 -13.98
C MET A 70 -2.00 36.83 -14.46
N ILE A 71 -2.46 35.81 -15.16
CA ILE A 71 -1.60 34.76 -15.74
C ILE A 71 -0.67 35.36 -16.80
N GLU A 72 -1.17 36.26 -17.66
CA GLU A 72 -0.36 36.92 -18.70
C GLU A 72 0.66 37.91 -18.12
N SER A 73 0.38 38.55 -16.98
CA SER A 73 1.29 39.49 -16.33
C SER A 73 2.50 38.85 -15.64
N VAL A 74 2.45 37.55 -15.34
CA VAL A 74 3.49 36.82 -14.59
C VAL A 74 4.79 36.76 -15.39
N GLN A 75 5.94 37.11 -14.81
CA GLN A 75 7.23 36.89 -15.46
C GLN A 75 7.89 35.60 -14.96
N TYR A 76 8.30 34.74 -15.90
CA TYR A 76 9.16 33.60 -15.60
C TYR A 76 10.62 33.98 -15.86
N ASN A 77 11.52 33.49 -15.01
CA ASN A 77 12.95 33.77 -15.17
C ASN A 77 13.44 33.05 -16.43
N MET A 78 14.05 33.78 -17.36
CA MET A 78 14.71 33.14 -18.50
C MET A 78 15.93 32.35 -18.03
N VAL A 79 16.12 31.17 -18.62
CA VAL A 79 17.26 30.27 -18.37
C VAL A 79 18.58 31.05 -18.51
N ASN A 80 19.47 30.92 -17.51
CA ASN A 80 20.76 31.59 -17.45
C ASN A 80 21.62 31.25 -18.69
N GLU A 81 22.35 32.22 -19.24
CA GLU A 81 23.14 32.04 -20.48
C GLU A 81 24.18 30.90 -20.35
N SER A 82 24.72 30.68 -19.15
CA SER A 82 25.63 29.56 -18.86
C SER A 82 24.98 28.19 -19.03
N GLU A 83 23.69 28.05 -18.71
CA GLU A 83 22.96 26.77 -18.85
C GLU A 83 22.57 26.51 -20.31
N LYS A 84 22.25 27.56 -21.08
CA LYS A 84 22.06 27.46 -22.54
C LYS A 84 23.33 26.96 -23.23
N LEU A 85 24.50 27.47 -22.82
CA LEU A 85 25.80 27.02 -23.33
C LEU A 85 26.07 25.54 -23.02
N LYS A 86 25.78 25.08 -21.79
CA LYS A 86 25.91 23.67 -21.40
C LYS A 86 24.99 22.75 -22.23
N TYR A 87 23.76 23.20 -22.50
CA TYR A 87 22.81 22.46 -23.34
C TYR A 87 23.27 22.39 -24.81
N ASP A 88 23.78 23.49 -25.35
CA ASP A 88 24.32 23.53 -26.72
C ASP A 88 25.58 22.65 -26.87
N GLU A 89 26.46 22.62 -25.87
CA GLU A 89 27.59 21.69 -25.81
C GLU A 89 27.13 20.23 -25.74
N TYR A 90 26.09 19.94 -24.96
CA TYR A 90 25.49 18.62 -24.87
C TYR A 90 24.95 18.14 -26.22
N LEU A 91 24.20 18.99 -26.93
CA LEU A 91 23.67 18.69 -28.26
C LEU A 91 24.80 18.47 -29.28
N LYS A 92 25.85 19.29 -29.25
CA LYS A 92 27.04 19.14 -30.10
C LYS A 92 27.77 17.82 -29.84
N LYS A 93 27.99 17.44 -28.57
CA LYS A 93 28.61 16.15 -28.20
C LYS A 93 27.82 14.95 -28.69
N ARG A 94 26.49 15.06 -28.71
CA ARG A 94 25.58 13.99 -29.16
C ARG A 94 25.35 13.97 -30.67
N GLY A 95 25.85 14.98 -31.40
CA GLY A 95 25.72 15.09 -32.86
C GLY A 95 24.27 15.30 -33.33
N ILE A 96 23.39 15.83 -32.47
CA ILE A 96 21.96 15.99 -32.73
C ILE A 96 21.61 17.47 -32.64
N THR A 97 20.83 17.97 -33.60
CA THR A 97 20.31 19.35 -33.53
C THR A 97 19.09 19.42 -32.61
N ASP A 98 18.88 20.56 -31.93
CA ASP A 98 17.71 20.75 -31.04
C ASP A 98 16.38 20.44 -31.78
N ALA A 99 16.29 20.81 -33.05
CA ALA A 99 15.16 20.52 -33.91
C ALA A 99 14.95 19.00 -34.17
N GLN A 100 16.04 18.23 -34.32
CA GLN A 100 15.97 16.77 -34.47
C GLN A 100 15.62 16.07 -33.16
N LEU A 101 16.05 16.60 -32.02
CA LEU A 101 15.66 16.08 -30.70
C LEU A 101 14.17 16.30 -30.46
N ARG A 102 13.68 17.52 -30.70
CA ARG A 102 12.24 17.84 -30.59
C ARG A 102 11.37 17.02 -31.55
N GLN A 103 11.83 16.72 -32.76
CA GLN A 103 11.11 15.83 -33.68
C GLN A 103 11.09 14.37 -33.19
N LYS A 104 12.15 13.89 -32.55
CA LYS A 104 12.18 12.55 -31.93
C LYS A 104 11.23 12.47 -30.74
N ASP A 105 11.14 13.52 -29.94
CA ASP A 105 10.22 13.61 -28.80
C ASP A 105 8.74 13.73 -29.22
N MET A 106 8.47 14.42 -30.34
CA MET A 106 7.12 14.42 -30.94
C MET A 106 6.75 13.04 -31.52
N ALA A 107 7.69 12.35 -32.17
CA ALA A 107 7.46 11.02 -32.73
C ALA A 107 7.21 9.95 -31.66
N THR A 108 7.85 10.06 -30.49
CA THR A 108 7.56 9.19 -29.33
C THR A 108 6.23 9.51 -28.64
N GLN A 109 5.68 10.72 -28.80
CA GLN A 109 4.32 11.05 -28.35
C GLN A 109 3.25 10.59 -29.36
N GLU A 110 3.50 10.67 -30.67
CA GLU A 110 2.58 10.16 -31.69
C GLU A 110 2.43 8.63 -31.66
N THR A 111 3.47 7.87 -31.31
CA THR A 111 3.37 6.41 -31.11
C THR A 111 2.57 6.02 -29.87
N VAL A 112 2.48 6.89 -28.86
CA VAL A 112 1.63 6.67 -27.68
C VAL A 112 0.17 7.06 -27.97
N ALA A 113 -0.08 8.04 -28.84
CA ALA A 113 -1.43 8.45 -29.23
C ALA A 113 -2.10 7.55 -30.30
N THR A 114 -1.35 6.65 -30.95
CA THR A 114 -1.85 5.82 -32.07
C THR A 114 -2.18 4.37 -31.71
N VAL A 115 -2.04 3.94 -30.45
CA VAL A 115 -2.47 2.60 -30.01
C VAL A 115 -3.99 2.51 -29.75
N ASP A 116 -4.71 3.64 -29.72
CA ASP A 116 -6.17 3.69 -29.47
C ASP A 116 -7.06 3.67 -30.73
N LYS A 117 -6.56 3.29 -31.91
CA LYS A 117 -7.41 3.11 -33.10
C LYS A 117 -7.51 1.64 -33.51
N LYS A 118 -8.67 1.05 -33.20
CA LYS A 118 -9.18 -0.20 -33.80
C LYS A 118 -9.01 -0.17 -35.33
N ASP A 119 -8.23 -1.10 -35.85
CA ASP A 119 -8.20 -1.40 -37.28
C ASP A 119 -9.55 -1.97 -37.73
N ASN A 120 -10.31 -1.15 -38.46
CA ASN A 120 -11.45 -1.59 -39.26
C ASN A 120 -10.92 -2.21 -40.56
N ILE A 121 -10.71 -3.53 -40.57
CA ILE A 121 -10.60 -4.27 -41.83
C ILE A 121 -12.00 -4.45 -42.40
N VAL A 122 -12.29 -3.70 -43.46
CA VAL A 122 -13.45 -3.87 -44.33
C VAL A 122 -13.42 -5.28 -44.94
N LYS A 123 -14.34 -6.16 -44.53
CA LYS A 123 -14.66 -7.39 -45.26
C LYS A 123 -16.11 -7.34 -45.79
N LYS A 124 -16.18 -7.46 -47.12
CA LYS A 124 -17.34 -7.62 -48.00
C LYS A 124 -18.59 -8.23 -47.35
N GLN A 125 -19.71 -7.56 -47.59
CA GLN A 125 -21.07 -8.07 -47.40
C GLN A 125 -21.26 -9.44 -48.08
N ARG A 126 -21.67 -10.44 -47.28
CA ARG A 126 -22.46 -11.57 -47.74
C ARG A 126 -23.62 -11.79 -46.78
N ARG A 127 -24.84 -11.59 -47.29
CA ARG A 127 -26.11 -11.89 -46.64
C ARG A 127 -26.14 -13.35 -46.18
N ARG A 128 -26.39 -13.62 -44.89
CA ARG A 128 -27.00 -14.87 -44.42
C ARG A 128 -28.02 -14.60 -43.31
N LYS A 129 -29.06 -15.42 -43.35
CA LYS A 129 -30.36 -15.33 -42.67
C LYS A 129 -30.25 -15.29 -41.13
N LYS A 130 -31.18 -14.51 -40.56
CA LYS A 130 -31.63 -14.52 -39.17
C LYS A 130 -32.10 -15.93 -38.76
N THR A 131 -31.65 -16.40 -37.60
CA THR A 131 -32.43 -17.25 -36.69
C THR A 131 -32.15 -16.76 -35.29
N SER A 132 -33.23 -16.40 -34.60
CA SER A 132 -33.28 -15.86 -33.24
C SER A 132 -33.12 -16.98 -32.22
N THR A 133 -32.22 -16.78 -31.25
CA THR A 133 -32.31 -17.38 -29.92
C THR A 133 -31.93 -16.30 -28.93
N GLU A 134 -32.79 -16.12 -27.93
CA GLU A 134 -32.74 -15.11 -26.88
C GLU A 134 -31.44 -15.22 -26.08
N ASP A 135 -30.70 -14.12 -25.99
CA ASP A 135 -29.48 -14.01 -25.20
C ASP A 135 -29.84 -13.28 -23.91
N ASN A 136 -29.91 -14.01 -22.80
CA ASN A 136 -30.08 -13.44 -21.47
C ASN A 136 -28.77 -12.71 -21.11
N GLY A 137 -28.83 -11.38 -21.09
CA GLY A 137 -27.70 -10.53 -20.79
C GLY A 137 -27.05 -10.85 -19.45
N ILE A 138 -25.74 -10.98 -19.46
CA ILE A 138 -24.89 -11.04 -18.26
C ILE A 138 -25.05 -9.71 -17.52
N VAL A 139 -25.72 -9.74 -16.37
CA VAL A 139 -25.78 -8.61 -15.46
C VAL A 139 -24.44 -8.54 -14.72
N ARG A 140 -23.61 -7.54 -15.08
CA ARG A 140 -22.39 -7.23 -14.33
C ARG A 140 -22.76 -6.47 -13.06
N VAL A 141 -22.14 -6.84 -11.94
CA VAL A 141 -22.42 -6.23 -10.63
C VAL A 141 -21.87 -4.80 -10.62
N LEU A 142 -22.65 -3.84 -10.10
CA LEU A 142 -22.30 -2.41 -10.08
C LEU A 142 -20.92 -2.12 -9.43
N ASN A 143 -20.51 -2.93 -8.44
CA ASN A 143 -19.21 -2.82 -7.79
C ASN A 143 -18.02 -3.14 -8.71
N GLU A 144 -18.19 -3.99 -9.73
CA GLU A 144 -17.10 -4.39 -10.63
C GLU A 144 -16.66 -3.22 -11.52
N GLU A 145 -17.62 -2.40 -11.99
CA GLU A 145 -17.30 -1.20 -12.77
C GLU A 145 -16.68 -0.09 -11.91
N GLU A 146 -17.12 0.09 -10.67
CA GLU A 146 -16.54 1.09 -9.76
C GLU A 146 -15.10 0.73 -9.37
N LEU A 147 -14.82 -0.54 -9.09
CA LEU A 147 -13.48 -1.02 -8.78
C LEU A 147 -12.55 -0.98 -10.00
N MET A 148 -13.06 -1.30 -11.20
CA MET A 148 -12.29 -1.15 -12.44
C MET A 148 -11.99 0.32 -12.77
N LYS A 149 -12.91 1.24 -12.43
CA LYS A 149 -12.67 2.69 -12.53
C LYS A 149 -11.64 3.15 -11.50
N GLN A 150 -11.66 2.63 -10.27
CA GLN A 150 -10.66 2.91 -9.24
C GLN A 150 -9.27 2.38 -9.63
N SER A 151 -9.18 1.21 -10.27
CA SER A 151 -7.91 0.66 -10.76
C SER A 151 -7.38 1.34 -12.03
N MET A 152 -8.19 2.17 -12.70
CA MET A 152 -7.80 2.92 -13.91
C MET A 152 -7.43 4.38 -13.64
N VAL A 153 -7.26 4.78 -12.37
CA VAL A 153 -6.76 6.11 -12.01
C VAL A 153 -5.25 6.17 -12.30
N LYS A 154 -4.86 6.89 -13.36
CA LYS A 154 -3.49 6.91 -13.89
C LYS A 154 -2.59 8.02 -13.32
N SER A 155 -2.99 8.73 -12.25
CA SER A 155 -2.11 9.73 -11.61
C SER A 155 -2.48 10.07 -10.15
N ASP A 156 -1.47 10.39 -9.34
CA ASP A 156 -1.61 10.79 -7.92
C ASP A 156 -2.48 12.05 -7.71
N SER A 157 -2.66 12.88 -8.76
CA SER A 157 -3.50 14.08 -8.68
C SER A 157 -5.00 13.79 -8.70
N ASP A 158 -5.40 12.66 -9.30
CA ASP A 158 -6.80 12.24 -9.40
C ASP A 158 -7.29 11.60 -8.09
N LEU A 159 -6.37 11.06 -7.27
CA LEU A 159 -6.64 10.56 -5.92
C LEU A 159 -7.12 11.70 -4.99
N TYR A 160 -6.44 12.85 -5.01
CA TYR A 160 -6.80 14.02 -4.19
C TYR A 160 -8.14 14.63 -4.59
N ASN A 161 -8.47 14.65 -5.88
CA ASN A 161 -9.75 15.16 -6.37
C ASN A 161 -10.93 14.25 -6.01
N SER A 162 -10.75 12.92 -6.04
CA SER A 162 -11.78 11.96 -5.62
C SER A 162 -12.04 11.98 -4.10
N ILE A 163 -11.01 12.21 -3.29
CA ILE A 163 -11.13 12.39 -1.83
C ILE A 163 -11.88 13.69 -1.50
N SER A 164 -11.60 14.78 -2.22
CA SER A 164 -12.28 16.08 -2.07
C SER A 164 -13.77 16.02 -2.44
N LEU A 165 -14.12 15.30 -3.51
CA LEU A 165 -15.52 15.08 -3.92
C LEU A 165 -16.28 14.23 -2.89
N ARG A 166 -15.68 13.14 -2.38
CA ARG A 166 -16.27 12.31 -1.31
C ARG A 166 -16.43 13.06 0.01
N GLN A 167 -15.50 13.96 0.36
CA GLN A 167 -15.63 14.82 1.54
C GLN A 167 -16.79 15.81 1.40
N LYS A 168 -17.02 16.38 0.21
CA LYS A 168 -18.18 17.26 -0.06
C LYS A 168 -19.51 16.51 -0.06
N GLU A 169 -19.57 15.31 -0.61
CA GLU A 169 -20.77 14.46 -0.57
C GLU A 169 -21.11 14.03 0.86
N ASN A 170 -20.11 13.62 1.65
CA ASN A 170 -20.29 13.28 3.07
C ASN A 170 -20.69 14.48 3.92
N LEU A 171 -20.21 15.70 3.62
CA LEU A 171 -20.64 16.92 4.30
C LEU A 171 -22.11 17.25 3.98
N SER A 172 -22.56 17.00 2.75
CA SER A 172 -23.96 17.19 2.35
C SER A 172 -24.91 16.15 2.97
N LEU A 173 -24.43 14.93 3.22
CA LEU A 173 -25.16 13.87 3.91
C LEU A 173 -25.22 14.11 5.42
N LEU A 174 -24.14 14.63 6.03
CA LEU A 174 -24.15 15.08 7.42
C LEU A 174 -25.09 16.27 7.63
N GLN A 175 -25.14 17.24 6.70
CA GLN A 175 -26.06 18.38 6.79
C GLN A 175 -27.54 17.92 6.73
N LYS A 176 -27.84 16.92 5.88
CA LYS A 176 -29.18 16.30 5.81
C LYS A 176 -29.52 15.46 7.04
N ALA A 177 -28.52 14.85 7.69
CA ALA A 177 -28.69 14.11 8.93
C ALA A 177 -28.83 15.03 10.17
N THR A 178 -28.24 16.23 10.14
CA THR A 178 -28.42 17.23 11.21
C THR A 178 -29.78 17.94 11.12
N ASP A 179 -30.33 18.11 9.91
CA ASP A 179 -31.68 18.64 9.72
C ASP A 179 -32.79 17.62 10.06
N ALA A 180 -32.48 16.33 10.01
CA ALA A 180 -33.39 15.24 10.41
C ALA A 180 -33.35 14.89 11.91
N ARG A 181 -32.48 15.53 12.71
CA ARG A 181 -32.36 15.33 14.17
C ARG A 181 -32.88 16.52 14.98
N LYS A 182 -34.03 17.06 14.59
CA LYS A 182 -34.94 17.75 15.52
C LYS A 182 -36.25 16.97 15.56
N VAL A 183 -36.35 16.05 16.51
CA VAL A 183 -37.56 15.54 17.19
C VAL A 183 -37.19 14.21 17.85
N ASN A 184 -36.88 14.30 19.16
CA ASN A 184 -37.31 13.43 20.26
C ASN A 184 -36.21 13.30 21.32
N ASP A 185 -36.33 14.20 22.30
CA ASP A 185 -35.71 14.12 23.61
C ASP A 185 -36.42 13.10 24.52
N ASN A 186 -35.66 12.66 25.53
CA ASN A 186 -35.98 11.84 26.71
C ASN A 186 -35.85 10.33 26.46
N ILE A 187 -35.06 9.56 27.21
CA ILE A 187 -34.92 9.56 28.67
C ILE A 187 -33.50 9.08 29.06
N ASP A 188 -32.75 9.95 29.74
CA ASP A 188 -31.70 9.54 30.68
C ASP A 188 -32.31 9.61 32.08
N ARG A 189 -32.33 8.47 32.78
CA ARG A 189 -32.35 8.33 34.26
C ARG A 189 -32.45 6.85 34.60
N GLN A 190 -31.31 6.22 34.83
CA GLN A 190 -31.00 5.31 35.96
C GLN A 190 -29.73 4.51 35.64
N VAL A 191 -28.60 5.20 35.75
CA VAL A 191 -27.36 4.58 36.19
C VAL A 191 -27.42 4.61 37.71
N SER A 192 -27.23 3.44 38.33
CA SER A 192 -26.95 3.14 39.76
C SER A 192 -27.86 2.01 40.24
N ASN A 193 -27.24 0.87 40.59
CA ASN A 193 -27.80 -0.45 40.93
C ASN A 193 -28.03 -1.25 39.63
N ASP A 194 -27.08 -2.05 39.14
CA ASP A 194 -26.71 -3.32 39.75
C ASP A 194 -25.22 -3.65 39.48
N ILE A 195 -24.35 -3.23 40.40
CA ILE A 195 -22.93 -3.65 40.48
C ILE A 195 -22.79 -4.95 41.33
N GLU A 196 -23.89 -5.59 41.73
CA GLU A 196 -23.85 -6.73 42.67
C GLU A 196 -24.69 -7.93 42.23
N GLN A 197 -24.60 -8.36 40.96
CA GLN A 197 -25.06 -9.68 40.50
C GLN A 197 -24.14 -10.31 39.42
N GLU A 198 -22.85 -9.97 39.42
CA GLU A 198 -21.84 -10.54 38.49
C GLU A 198 -21.11 -11.80 39.02
N ALA A 199 -21.55 -12.36 40.15
CA ALA A 199 -21.09 -13.66 40.62
C ALA A 199 -22.25 -14.66 40.55
N GLU A 200 -22.03 -15.80 39.89
CA GLU A 200 -22.95 -16.96 39.75
C GLU A 200 -23.94 -16.96 38.58
N LYS A 201 -23.45 -16.88 37.33
CA LYS A 201 -24.04 -17.63 36.18
C LYS A 201 -22.96 -18.05 35.19
N GLU A 202 -22.13 -19.00 35.60
CA GLU A 202 -21.41 -19.85 34.64
C GLU A 202 -22.38 -20.87 34.03
N GLU A 203 -22.12 -21.21 32.77
CA GLU A 203 -22.75 -22.27 31.96
C GLU A 203 -24.17 -22.04 31.41
N ASN A 204 -24.26 -21.15 30.41
CA ASN A 204 -25.00 -21.46 29.18
C ASN A 204 -24.44 -20.60 28.05
N ARG A 205 -23.59 -21.19 27.20
CA ARG A 205 -23.07 -20.50 26.02
C ARG A 205 -24.14 -20.54 24.93
N ASP A 206 -24.71 -19.40 24.62
CA ASP A 206 -25.43 -19.20 23.37
C ASP A 206 -24.50 -19.58 22.22
N ILE A 207 -24.89 -20.59 21.45
CA ILE A 207 -24.22 -20.93 20.19
C ILE A 207 -24.39 -19.71 19.29
N ILE A 208 -23.33 -18.93 19.06
CA ILE A 208 -23.34 -17.87 18.05
C ILE A 208 -23.52 -18.58 16.70
N THR A 209 -24.77 -18.72 16.27
CA THR A 209 -25.10 -19.29 14.97
C THR A 209 -24.69 -18.28 13.90
N TYR A 210 -23.73 -18.66 13.07
CA TYR A 210 -23.34 -17.90 11.89
C TYR A 210 -24.58 -17.66 11.01
N ASP A 211 -25.00 -16.41 10.89
CA ASP A 211 -26.29 -15.97 10.34
C ASP A 211 -26.16 -15.43 8.90
N PHE A 212 -25.06 -15.72 8.22
CA PHE A 212 -24.83 -15.20 6.88
C PHE A 212 -25.88 -15.75 5.89
N ASP A 213 -26.52 -14.82 5.18
CA ASP A 213 -27.54 -15.16 4.19
C ASP A 213 -26.90 -15.64 2.89
N PHE A 214 -26.74 -16.95 2.75
CA PHE A 214 -26.22 -17.57 1.54
C PHE A 214 -27.11 -17.34 0.31
N SER A 215 -28.39 -16.97 0.47
CA SER A 215 -29.26 -16.67 -0.67
C SER A 215 -28.91 -15.34 -1.36
N SER A 216 -28.10 -14.50 -0.70
CA SER A 216 -27.54 -13.29 -1.31
C SER A 216 -26.47 -13.58 -2.36
N ILE A 217 -25.92 -14.80 -2.41
CA ILE A 217 -24.91 -15.21 -3.36
C ILE A 217 -25.59 -15.60 -4.68
N PRO A 218 -25.20 -15.01 -5.83
CA PRO A 218 -25.74 -15.42 -7.12
C PRO A 218 -25.44 -16.89 -7.44
N ASP A 219 -26.42 -17.62 -7.99
CA ASP A 219 -26.32 -19.06 -8.29
C ASP A 219 -25.12 -19.47 -9.16
N TYR A 220 -24.60 -18.55 -9.99
CA TYR A 220 -23.45 -18.82 -10.86
C TYR A 220 -22.10 -18.72 -10.12
N VAL A 221 -22.07 -18.18 -8.90
CA VAL A 221 -20.85 -18.04 -8.10
C VAL A 221 -20.59 -19.35 -7.38
N GLN A 222 -19.51 -20.03 -7.74
CA GLN A 222 -19.04 -21.21 -7.02
C GLN A 222 -18.21 -20.76 -5.81
N TYR A 223 -18.48 -21.35 -4.65
CA TYR A 223 -17.81 -21.02 -3.40
C TYR A 223 -17.71 -22.24 -2.48
N ASP A 224 -16.85 -22.13 -1.47
CA ASP A 224 -16.74 -23.08 -0.36
C ASP A 224 -16.63 -22.32 0.98
N VAL A 225 -16.82 -23.03 2.09
CA VAL A 225 -16.79 -22.46 3.44
C VAL A 225 -15.55 -22.94 4.19
N ILE A 226 -14.54 -22.07 4.21
CA ILE A 226 -13.20 -22.36 4.75
C ILE A 226 -13.17 -22.12 6.26
N PRO A 227 -12.67 -23.08 7.07
CA PRO A 227 -12.39 -22.84 8.49
C PRO A 227 -11.14 -21.97 8.69
N LEU A 228 -11.20 -21.03 9.62
CA LEU A 228 -10.07 -20.18 10.00
C LEU A 228 -9.19 -20.87 11.07
N PRO A 229 -7.85 -20.78 10.98
CA PRO A 229 -6.94 -21.21 12.04
C PRO A 229 -7.28 -20.67 13.44
N SER A 230 -7.69 -19.40 13.53
CA SER A 230 -8.11 -18.78 14.81
C SER A 230 -9.44 -19.29 15.35
N LYS A 231 -10.21 -20.04 14.56
CA LYS A 231 -11.61 -20.41 14.83
C LYS A 231 -12.52 -19.20 15.08
N GLY A 232 -12.10 -18.00 14.68
CA GLY A 232 -12.85 -16.76 14.82
C GLY A 232 -12.68 -16.06 16.17
N GLU A 233 -12.00 -16.70 17.14
CA GLU A 233 -11.87 -16.24 18.53
C GLU A 233 -11.02 -14.95 18.66
N CYS A 234 -10.25 -14.60 17.64
CA CYS A 234 -9.49 -13.36 17.58
C CYS A 234 -10.34 -12.12 17.23
N TYR A 235 -11.62 -12.29 16.95
CA TYR A 235 -12.50 -11.23 16.44
C TYR A 235 -13.77 -11.12 17.26
N ALA A 236 -14.30 -9.91 17.41
CA ALA A 236 -15.54 -9.65 18.13
C ALA A 236 -16.76 -10.42 17.57
N HIS A 237 -16.75 -10.73 16.26
CA HIS A 237 -17.83 -11.47 15.61
C HIS A 237 -17.74 -13.00 15.85
N HIS A 238 -16.62 -13.53 16.34
CA HIS A 238 -16.43 -14.97 16.63
C HIS A 238 -16.77 -15.91 15.45
N ILE A 239 -16.55 -15.43 14.22
CA ILE A 239 -16.86 -16.19 13.00
C ILE A 239 -15.63 -17.00 12.64
N GLY A 240 -15.69 -18.31 12.91
CA GLY A 240 -14.59 -19.23 12.64
C GLY A 240 -14.59 -19.85 11.25
N ARG A 241 -15.55 -19.52 10.39
CA ARG A 241 -15.66 -20.05 9.03
C ARG A 241 -16.10 -18.97 8.07
N VAL A 242 -15.45 -18.87 6.92
CA VAL A 242 -15.68 -17.79 5.96
C VAL A 242 -16.07 -18.39 4.61
N PRO A 243 -17.19 -17.94 3.98
CA PRO A 243 -17.54 -18.30 2.62
C PRO A 243 -16.63 -17.56 1.64
N VAL A 244 -15.91 -18.32 0.82
CA VAL A 244 -14.92 -17.81 -0.14
C VAL A 244 -15.22 -18.37 -1.53
N ALA A 245 -15.32 -17.47 -2.51
CA ALA A 245 -15.52 -17.82 -3.91
C ALA A 245 -14.22 -18.31 -4.56
N PHE A 246 -14.34 -19.23 -5.52
CA PHE A 246 -13.18 -19.68 -6.31
C PHE A 246 -12.60 -18.58 -7.19
N LEU A 247 -11.32 -18.74 -7.58
CA LEU A 247 -10.68 -17.86 -8.54
C LEU A 247 -11.33 -18.01 -9.93
N THR A 248 -11.49 -16.89 -10.62
CA THR A 248 -12.06 -16.85 -11.98
C THR A 248 -11.05 -16.28 -12.96
N ALA A 249 -11.31 -16.44 -14.27
CA ALA A 249 -10.50 -15.83 -15.33
C ALA A 249 -10.39 -14.29 -15.20
N ALA A 250 -11.37 -13.63 -14.58
CA ALA A 250 -11.28 -12.19 -14.31
C ALA A 250 -10.25 -11.87 -13.23
N ASP A 251 -10.11 -12.72 -12.21
CA ASP A 251 -9.14 -12.54 -11.14
C ASP A 251 -7.73 -12.91 -11.61
N GLU A 252 -7.60 -13.83 -12.56
CA GLU A 252 -6.34 -14.09 -13.25
C GLU A 252 -5.76 -12.83 -13.92
N ASN A 253 -6.61 -11.95 -14.47
CA ASN A 253 -6.12 -10.68 -15.03
C ASN A 253 -5.52 -9.75 -13.96
N ILE A 254 -6.00 -9.85 -12.71
CA ILE A 254 -5.47 -9.08 -11.57
C ILE A 254 -4.15 -9.69 -11.11
N ILE A 255 -4.10 -11.02 -11.00
CA ILE A 255 -2.91 -11.81 -10.66
C ILE A 255 -1.81 -11.69 -11.74
N ALA A 256 -2.18 -11.49 -13.01
CA ALA A 256 -1.21 -11.29 -14.07
C ALA A 256 -0.69 -9.85 -14.15
N SER A 257 -1.29 -8.90 -13.40
CA SER A 257 -0.98 -7.48 -13.50
C SER A 257 0.29 -7.12 -12.71
N PRO A 258 1.39 -6.69 -13.37
CA PRO A 258 2.65 -6.40 -12.66
C PRO A 258 2.55 -5.27 -11.64
N ASN A 259 1.61 -4.32 -11.83
CA ASN A 259 1.43 -3.18 -10.94
C ASN A 259 0.94 -3.62 -9.56
N MET A 260 0.08 -4.63 -9.50
CA MET A 260 -0.47 -5.11 -8.22
C MET A 260 0.63 -5.69 -7.32
N TYR A 261 1.64 -6.35 -7.91
CA TYR A 261 2.79 -6.91 -7.19
C TYR A 261 3.75 -5.83 -6.72
N ARG A 262 4.00 -4.81 -7.56
CA ARG A 262 4.84 -3.67 -7.17
C ARG A 262 4.26 -2.93 -5.97
N ASP A 263 2.94 -2.84 -5.90
CA ASP A 263 2.23 -2.18 -4.81
C ASP A 263 2.04 -3.09 -3.58
N GLY A 264 2.31 -4.39 -3.69
CA GLY A 264 2.09 -5.38 -2.62
C GLY A 264 0.61 -5.57 -2.24
N LYS A 265 -0.31 -5.35 -3.20
CA LYS A 265 -1.77 -5.34 -2.96
C LYS A 265 -2.52 -6.50 -3.60
N VAL A 266 -1.82 -7.40 -4.30
CA VAL A 266 -2.45 -8.54 -5.00
C VAL A 266 -3.31 -9.35 -4.04
N ILE A 267 -2.72 -9.76 -2.92
CA ILE A 267 -3.40 -10.59 -1.91
C ILE A 267 -4.61 -9.84 -1.35
N ASP A 268 -4.45 -8.57 -0.98
CA ASP A 268 -5.52 -7.75 -0.41
C ASP A 268 -6.72 -7.67 -1.37
N VAL A 269 -6.48 -7.32 -2.63
CA VAL A 269 -7.51 -7.19 -3.66
C VAL A 269 -8.19 -8.53 -3.95
N ILE A 270 -7.42 -9.62 -4.01
CA ILE A 270 -7.98 -10.95 -4.24
C ILE A 270 -8.86 -11.37 -3.05
N LEU A 271 -8.39 -11.21 -1.81
CA LEU A 271 -9.18 -11.53 -0.63
C LEU A 271 -10.46 -10.68 -0.53
N GLU A 272 -10.39 -9.37 -0.81
CA GLU A 272 -11.56 -8.49 -0.78
C GLU A 272 -12.64 -8.89 -1.81
N ARG A 273 -12.20 -9.36 -2.98
CA ARG A 273 -13.10 -9.86 -4.03
C ARG A 273 -13.67 -11.23 -3.68
N LYS A 274 -12.86 -12.12 -3.09
CA LYS A 274 -13.19 -13.53 -2.91
C LYS A 274 -13.95 -13.84 -1.64
N ILE A 275 -13.76 -13.09 -0.57
CA ILE A 275 -14.56 -13.22 0.65
C ILE A 275 -15.97 -12.69 0.36
N LEU A 276 -16.97 -13.56 0.52
CA LEU A 276 -18.37 -13.24 0.20
C LEU A 276 -19.05 -12.43 1.30
N ASP A 277 -18.73 -12.73 2.57
CA ASP A 277 -19.27 -11.99 3.72
C ASP A 277 -18.57 -10.64 3.90
N LYS A 278 -19.20 -9.56 3.41
CA LYS A 278 -18.65 -8.20 3.45
C LYS A 278 -18.62 -7.58 4.85
N ARG A 279 -19.17 -8.25 5.87
CA ARG A 279 -19.01 -7.82 7.27
C ARG A 279 -17.59 -8.07 7.76
N ILE A 280 -16.89 -9.03 7.16
CA ILE A 280 -15.50 -9.37 7.47
C ILE A 280 -14.59 -8.50 6.61
N LYS A 281 -13.81 -7.62 7.25
CA LYS A 281 -12.83 -6.80 6.54
C LYS A 281 -11.48 -7.51 6.50
N VAL A 282 -10.88 -7.58 5.30
CA VAL A 282 -9.60 -8.24 5.06
C VAL A 282 -8.46 -7.65 5.90
N ASP A 283 -8.47 -6.33 6.07
CA ASP A 283 -7.48 -5.57 6.86
C ASP A 283 -7.51 -5.90 8.36
N GLU A 284 -8.67 -6.32 8.87
CA GLU A 284 -8.90 -6.63 10.28
C GLU A 284 -8.58 -8.10 10.61
N LEU A 285 -8.39 -8.95 9.60
CA LEU A 285 -7.99 -10.34 9.77
C LEU A 285 -6.53 -10.45 10.24
N CYS A 286 -6.29 -11.41 11.13
CA CYS A 286 -4.94 -11.82 11.51
C CYS A 286 -4.22 -12.48 10.34
N GLU A 287 -2.90 -12.28 10.25
CA GLU A 287 -2.04 -12.80 9.19
C GLU A 287 -2.26 -14.29 8.90
N GLY A 288 -2.25 -15.14 9.94
CA GLY A 288 -2.41 -16.59 9.76
C GLY A 288 -3.77 -17.02 9.18
N ASP A 289 -4.83 -16.28 9.46
CA ASP A 289 -6.15 -16.56 8.87
C ASP A 289 -6.21 -16.12 7.40
N ARG A 290 -5.55 -15.01 7.07
CA ARG A 290 -5.43 -14.54 5.68
C ARG A 290 -4.66 -15.54 4.85
N ASP A 291 -3.53 -16.01 5.36
CA ASP A 291 -2.69 -16.98 4.68
C ASP A 291 -3.41 -18.30 4.41
N ALA A 292 -4.24 -18.76 5.35
CA ALA A 292 -5.07 -19.95 5.17
C ALA A 292 -6.03 -19.82 3.98
N ILE A 293 -6.68 -18.65 3.84
CA ILE A 293 -7.57 -18.38 2.70
C ILE A 293 -6.77 -18.29 1.39
N VAL A 294 -5.62 -17.59 1.41
CA VAL A 294 -4.74 -17.46 0.23
C VAL A 294 -4.23 -18.82 -0.24
N LEU A 295 -3.76 -19.65 0.70
CA LEU A 295 -3.28 -21.00 0.41
C LEU A 295 -4.39 -21.86 -0.22
N TRP A 296 -5.60 -21.78 0.33
CA TRP A 296 -6.76 -22.47 -0.24
C TRP A 296 -7.11 -21.98 -1.66
N LEU A 297 -7.07 -20.66 -1.90
CA LEU A 297 -7.28 -20.10 -3.24
C LEU A 297 -6.20 -20.56 -4.23
N ARG A 298 -4.94 -20.63 -3.79
CA ARG A 298 -3.83 -21.14 -4.62
C ARG A 298 -4.00 -22.63 -4.94
N ALA A 299 -4.36 -23.44 -3.95
CA ALA A 299 -4.55 -24.87 -4.12
C ALA A 299 -5.72 -25.19 -5.06
N THR A 300 -6.85 -24.49 -4.90
CA THR A 300 -8.05 -24.70 -5.71
C THR A 300 -7.96 -24.10 -7.11
N GLY A 301 -7.25 -22.99 -7.28
CA GLY A 301 -7.10 -22.32 -8.59
C GLY A 301 -6.06 -22.96 -9.50
N TYR A 302 -4.93 -23.38 -8.94
CA TYR A 302 -3.74 -23.80 -9.72
C TYR A 302 -3.24 -25.21 -9.36
N GLY A 303 -3.93 -25.91 -8.45
CA GLY A 303 -3.58 -27.25 -7.99
C GLY A 303 -2.72 -27.24 -6.71
N ASN A 304 -2.62 -28.41 -6.09
CA ASN A 304 -1.92 -28.59 -4.82
C ASN A 304 -0.40 -28.63 -4.95
N ASN A 305 0.14 -28.84 -6.16
CA ASN A 305 1.58 -28.87 -6.36
C ASN A 305 2.10 -27.43 -6.45
N PHE A 306 3.10 -27.12 -5.63
CA PHE A 306 3.72 -25.81 -5.57
C PHE A 306 5.24 -25.93 -5.76
N PRO A 307 5.76 -25.44 -6.90
CA PRO A 307 7.19 -25.51 -7.18
C PRO A 307 7.96 -24.51 -6.31
N ILE A 308 8.99 -24.98 -5.62
CA ILE A 308 9.90 -24.16 -4.84
C ILE A 308 11.36 -24.46 -5.17
N ILE A 309 12.22 -23.51 -4.81
CA ILE A 309 13.67 -23.68 -4.85
C ILE A 309 14.20 -23.63 -3.42
N ALA A 310 14.54 -24.79 -2.87
CA ALA A 310 15.10 -24.86 -1.53
C ALA A 310 16.62 -24.85 -1.57
N THR A 311 17.24 -24.09 -0.67
CA THR A 311 18.70 -24.04 -0.55
C THR A 311 19.12 -24.79 0.70
N HIS A 312 20.00 -25.79 0.54
CA HIS A 312 20.51 -26.55 1.68
C HIS A 312 21.41 -25.65 2.57
N PRO A 313 21.22 -25.62 3.90
CA PRO A 313 21.90 -24.68 4.79
C PRO A 313 23.41 -24.87 4.80
N ASP A 314 23.90 -26.11 4.85
CA ASP A 314 25.34 -26.37 4.96
C ASP A 314 26.08 -26.36 3.61
N THR A 315 25.43 -26.84 2.54
CA THR A 315 26.09 -27.03 1.24
C THR A 315 25.85 -25.88 0.26
N GLY A 316 24.83 -25.05 0.50
CA GLY A 316 24.42 -23.97 -0.40
C GLY A 316 23.85 -24.44 -1.75
N LYS A 317 23.68 -25.75 -1.96
CA LYS A 317 23.07 -26.31 -3.17
C LYS A 317 21.57 -26.01 -3.21
N ARG A 318 21.05 -25.77 -4.41
CA ARG A 318 19.64 -25.47 -4.67
C ARG A 318 18.93 -26.68 -5.25
N TYR A 319 17.74 -26.98 -4.74
CA TYR A 319 16.89 -28.08 -5.15
C TYR A 319 15.54 -27.53 -5.64
N ASN A 320 15.17 -27.87 -6.88
CA ASN A 320 13.86 -27.58 -7.42
C ASN A 320 12.92 -28.73 -7.04
N LEU A 321 11.87 -28.43 -6.28
CA LEU A 321 10.99 -29.43 -5.68
C LEU A 321 9.54 -28.97 -5.79
N ASP A 322 8.63 -29.90 -5.98
CA ASP A 322 7.19 -29.63 -5.93
C ASP A 322 6.66 -30.09 -4.56
N ILE A 323 6.11 -29.14 -3.80
CA ILE A 323 5.49 -29.41 -2.50
C ILE A 323 4.00 -29.58 -2.70
N ASP A 324 3.41 -30.55 -2.00
CA ASP A 324 1.96 -30.69 -1.89
C ASP A 324 1.42 -29.79 -0.77
N LEU A 325 0.70 -28.73 -1.17
CA LEU A 325 0.09 -27.75 -0.26
C LEU A 325 -0.95 -28.38 0.68
N SER A 326 -1.52 -29.54 0.34
CA SER A 326 -2.48 -30.22 1.22
C SER A 326 -1.86 -30.79 2.49
N THR A 327 -0.52 -30.91 2.52
CA THR A 327 0.22 -31.38 3.70
C THR A 327 0.36 -30.32 4.78
N ILE A 328 0.15 -29.04 4.43
CA ILE A 328 0.25 -27.90 5.35
C ILE A 328 -0.94 -27.92 6.30
N LYS A 329 -0.66 -27.92 7.60
CA LYS A 329 -1.68 -28.01 8.66
C LYS A 329 -1.84 -26.68 9.37
N PHE A 330 -2.98 -26.49 10.02
CA PHE A 330 -3.18 -25.38 10.92
C PHE A 330 -2.33 -25.55 12.18
N THR A 331 -1.80 -24.44 12.68
CA THR A 331 -1.19 -24.43 14.01
C THR A 331 -2.28 -24.70 15.06
N ASN A 332 -1.90 -25.34 16.16
CA ASN A 332 -2.86 -25.65 17.20
C ASN A 332 -3.26 -24.37 17.96
N PHE A 333 -4.46 -23.87 17.68
CA PHE A 333 -5.03 -22.72 18.39
C PHE A 333 -6.09 -23.16 19.41
N GLY A 334 -5.76 -23.04 20.69
CA GLY A 334 -6.59 -23.48 21.82
C GLY A 334 -7.15 -22.37 22.71
N LEU A 335 -6.77 -21.11 22.47
CA LEU A 335 -7.23 -19.98 23.27
C LEU A 335 -8.67 -19.61 22.92
N LYS A 336 -9.40 -19.11 23.92
CA LYS A 336 -10.76 -18.60 23.77
C LYS A 336 -10.77 -17.10 24.06
N GLY A 337 -11.29 -16.33 23.11
CA GLY A 337 -11.39 -14.89 23.22
C GLY A 337 -12.53 -14.49 24.14
N ASP A 338 -12.46 -13.30 24.70
CA ASP A 338 -13.62 -12.64 25.28
C ASP A 338 -14.53 -12.06 24.17
N LYS A 339 -15.58 -11.32 24.54
CA LYS A 339 -16.55 -10.75 23.59
C LYS A 339 -15.91 -9.87 22.52
N GLU A 340 -14.74 -9.30 22.78
CA GLU A 340 -14.02 -8.43 21.86
C GLU A 340 -12.90 -9.16 21.10
N GLY A 341 -12.65 -10.43 21.41
CA GLY A 341 -11.55 -11.22 20.84
C GLY A 341 -10.23 -11.03 21.58
N HIS A 342 -10.27 -10.61 22.86
CA HIS A 342 -9.09 -10.46 23.70
C HIS A 342 -8.84 -11.71 24.55
N PHE A 343 -7.56 -11.97 24.84
CA PHE A 343 -7.09 -13.11 25.60
C PHE A 343 -6.43 -12.65 26.90
N THR A 344 -6.48 -13.53 27.91
CA THR A 344 -5.91 -13.22 29.23
C THR A 344 -4.70 -14.10 29.51
N TYR A 345 -3.62 -13.46 29.95
CA TYR A 345 -2.39 -14.09 30.42
C TYR A 345 -2.13 -13.68 31.88
N LYS A 346 -1.75 -14.63 32.73
CA LYS A 346 -1.34 -14.37 34.10
C LYS A 346 0.17 -14.45 34.20
N SER A 347 0.81 -13.34 34.59
CA SER A 347 2.24 -13.27 34.84
C SER A 347 2.64 -14.03 36.10
N GLU A 348 3.92 -14.37 36.26
CA GLU A 348 4.43 -15.06 37.45
C GLU A 348 4.27 -14.22 38.71
N ASN A 349 4.32 -12.90 38.57
CA ASN A 349 4.08 -11.95 39.66
C ASN A 349 2.58 -11.85 40.05
N GLY A 350 1.69 -12.54 39.34
CA GLY A 350 0.25 -12.54 39.59
C GLY A 350 -0.54 -11.51 38.79
N ASP A 351 0.13 -10.60 38.08
CA ASP A 351 -0.50 -9.58 37.23
C ASP A 351 -1.28 -10.22 36.08
N ILE A 352 -2.43 -9.63 35.77
CA ILE A 352 -3.34 -10.06 34.71
C ILE A 352 -3.13 -9.15 33.50
N ILE A 353 -2.63 -9.73 32.42
CA ILE A 353 -2.38 -9.02 31.16
C ILE A 353 -3.43 -9.47 30.14
N LYS A 354 -4.18 -8.52 29.59
CA LYS A 354 -5.04 -8.78 28.43
C LYS A 354 -4.31 -8.40 27.15
N PHE A 355 -4.42 -9.25 26.13
CA PHE A 355 -3.78 -9.05 24.84
C PHE A 355 -4.69 -9.46 23.68
N LYS A 356 -4.32 -9.05 22.47
CA LYS A 356 -5.00 -9.45 21.23
C LYS A 356 -3.99 -9.86 20.17
N TYR A 357 -4.40 -10.67 19.21
CA TYR A 357 -3.57 -10.84 18.01
C TYR A 357 -3.79 -9.62 17.10
N LEU A 358 -2.69 -9.07 16.59
CA LEU A 358 -2.74 -7.89 15.74
C LEU A 358 -3.39 -8.24 14.40
N SER A 359 -4.16 -7.28 13.89
CA SER A 359 -4.68 -7.35 12.53
C SER A 359 -3.58 -7.00 11.52
N LYS A 360 -3.74 -7.42 10.26
CA LYS A 360 -2.79 -7.09 9.18
C LYS A 360 -2.50 -5.59 9.11
N LYS A 361 -3.53 -4.76 9.22
CA LYS A 361 -3.39 -3.30 9.20
C LYS A 361 -2.55 -2.76 10.36
N GLU A 362 -2.73 -3.31 11.56
CA GLU A 362 -1.98 -2.92 12.74
C GLU A 362 -0.52 -3.38 12.64
N ASP A 363 -0.30 -4.62 12.22
CA ASP A 363 1.05 -5.16 11.96
C ASP A 363 1.79 -4.34 10.91
N ASP A 364 1.14 -3.96 9.81
CA ASP A 364 1.75 -3.14 8.77
C ASP A 364 2.07 -1.73 9.27
N LYS A 365 1.21 -1.16 10.13
CA LYS A 365 1.46 0.13 10.76
C LYS A 365 2.66 0.07 11.71
N GLU A 366 2.73 -0.93 12.57
CA GLU A 366 3.86 -1.12 13.50
C GLU A 366 5.16 -1.40 12.73
N ARG A 367 5.11 -2.22 11.67
CA ARG A 367 6.27 -2.48 10.80
C ARG A 367 6.76 -1.20 10.12
N LYS A 368 5.87 -0.37 9.59
CA LYS A 368 6.24 0.93 8.99
C LYS A 368 6.90 1.85 10.00
N LYS A 369 6.32 1.96 11.20
CA LYS A 369 6.90 2.74 12.29
C LYS A 369 8.32 2.27 12.63
N MET A 370 8.52 0.95 12.77
CA MET A 370 9.84 0.36 13.03
C MET A 370 10.85 0.64 11.90
N ILE A 371 10.41 0.63 10.64
CA ILE A 371 11.28 0.94 9.50
C ILE A 371 11.66 2.43 9.52
N GLU A 372 10.70 3.32 9.75
CA GLU A 372 10.94 4.76 9.86
C GLU A 372 11.92 5.07 11.00
N ASP A 373 11.71 4.47 12.19
CA ASP A 373 12.59 4.63 13.34
C ASP A 373 14.02 4.12 13.04
N LYS A 374 14.15 2.97 12.35
CA LYS A 374 15.46 2.46 11.89
C LYS A 374 16.13 3.38 10.88
N ILE A 375 15.38 3.93 9.92
CA ILE A 375 15.93 4.85 8.91
C ILE A 375 16.46 6.11 9.60
N LYS A 376 15.68 6.68 10.53
CA LYS A 376 16.11 7.83 11.33
C LYS A 376 17.38 7.53 12.13
N LEU A 377 17.45 6.36 12.77
CA LEU A 377 18.64 5.92 13.50
C LEU A 377 19.86 5.79 12.59
N SER A 378 19.75 5.11 11.45
CA SER A 378 20.87 4.96 10.51
C SER A 378 21.37 6.30 9.96
N SER A 379 20.43 7.23 9.77
CA SER A 379 20.69 8.57 9.32
C SER A 379 21.46 9.37 10.37
N TYR A 380 21.07 9.25 11.64
CA TYR A 380 21.79 9.84 12.77
C TYR A 380 23.21 9.26 12.93
N GLU A 381 23.35 7.94 12.85
CA GLU A 381 24.65 7.28 12.94
C GLU A 381 25.63 7.81 11.88
N LEU A 382 25.16 7.98 10.64
CA LEU A 382 25.95 8.58 9.56
C LEU A 382 26.47 9.99 9.90
N VAL A 383 25.60 10.86 10.42
CA VAL A 383 25.99 12.22 10.84
C VAL A 383 27.01 12.20 11.98
N ASN A 384 26.81 11.30 12.96
CA ASN A 384 27.72 11.13 14.07
C ASN A 384 29.10 10.64 13.62
N TYR A 385 29.16 9.67 12.70
CA TYR A 385 30.43 9.19 12.14
C TYR A 385 31.16 10.26 11.33
N ALA A 386 30.45 11.06 10.52
CA ALA A 386 31.06 12.19 9.82
C ALA A 386 31.68 13.20 10.79
N SER A 387 31.00 13.49 11.91
CA SER A 387 31.50 14.40 12.94
C SER A 387 32.73 13.84 13.67
N LYS A 388 32.73 12.53 13.99
CA LYS A 388 33.90 11.85 14.56
C LYS A 388 35.09 11.83 13.61
N LEU A 389 34.85 11.63 12.31
CA LEU A 389 35.92 11.71 11.30
C LEU A 389 36.54 13.11 11.27
N GLN A 390 35.73 14.16 11.40
CA GLN A 390 36.21 15.54 11.48
C GLN A 390 37.08 15.76 12.73
N GLU A 391 36.65 15.25 13.90
CA GLU A 391 37.42 15.32 15.15
C GLU A 391 38.77 14.60 15.01
N ILE A 392 38.76 13.36 14.51
CA ILE A 392 39.97 12.57 14.27
C ILE A 392 40.89 13.29 13.27
N ALA A 393 40.35 13.83 12.17
CA ALA A 393 41.12 14.59 11.19
C ALA A 393 41.83 15.80 11.82
N ASN A 394 41.16 16.49 12.74
CA ASN A 394 41.73 17.62 13.47
C ASN A 394 42.83 17.21 14.46
N ASP A 395 42.74 16.03 15.06
CA ASP A 395 43.72 15.52 16.01
C ASP A 395 44.98 14.95 15.35
N ILE A 396 44.96 14.69 14.03
CA ILE A 396 46.16 14.23 13.33
C ILE A 396 47.17 15.38 13.25
N THR A 397 48.31 15.19 13.93
CA THR A 397 49.45 16.12 13.94
C THR A 397 50.52 15.79 12.89
N ASN A 398 50.45 14.60 12.27
CA ASN A 398 51.48 14.07 11.36
C ASN A 398 51.09 14.14 9.87
N ILE A 399 50.28 15.13 9.48
CA ILE A 399 49.89 15.39 8.08
C ILE A 399 50.23 16.85 7.75
N LYS A 400 50.54 17.16 6.48
CA LYS A 400 50.77 18.55 6.04
C LYS A 400 49.49 19.35 6.20
N GLU A 401 49.61 20.63 6.57
CA GLU A 401 48.46 21.52 6.76
C GLU A 401 47.54 21.61 5.53
N ASP A 402 48.11 21.62 4.32
CA ASP A 402 47.33 21.64 3.08
C ASP A 402 46.49 20.36 2.91
N ASP A 403 47.10 19.19 3.12
CA ASP A 403 46.42 17.89 3.02
C ASP A 403 45.36 17.72 4.13
N LYS A 404 45.61 18.29 5.32
CA LYS A 404 44.67 18.30 6.45
C LYS A 404 43.45 19.18 6.16
N LYS A 405 43.67 20.31 5.49
CA LYS A 405 42.60 21.20 5.04
C LYS A 405 41.73 20.52 3.99
N ASP A 406 42.35 19.90 2.97
CA ASP A 406 41.61 19.17 1.93
C ASP A 406 40.77 18.04 2.53
N LEU A 407 41.30 17.33 3.52
CA LEU A 407 40.58 16.29 4.26
C LEU A 407 39.37 16.86 5.01
N ASN A 408 39.54 17.98 5.70
CA ASN A 408 38.46 18.65 6.43
C ASN A 408 37.37 19.20 5.49
N ASP A 409 37.76 19.76 4.35
CA ASP A 409 36.83 20.24 3.32
C ASP A 409 36.02 19.07 2.74
N CYS A 410 36.65 17.92 2.47
CA CYS A 410 35.94 16.71 2.02
C CYS A 410 34.94 16.19 3.08
N VAL A 411 35.31 16.22 4.36
CA VAL A 411 34.40 15.79 5.44
C VAL A 411 33.23 16.77 5.60
N ALA A 412 33.48 18.07 5.40
CA ALA A 412 32.43 19.09 5.39
C ALA A 412 31.44 18.88 4.23
N ASP A 413 31.94 18.62 3.01
CA ASP A 413 31.09 18.31 1.85
C ASP A 413 30.23 17.06 2.10
N ILE A 414 30.81 16.00 2.69
CA ILE A 414 30.07 14.81 3.08
C ILE A 414 28.96 15.14 4.08
N LYS A 415 29.26 15.98 5.08
CA LYS A 415 28.29 16.39 6.09
C LYS A 415 27.14 17.19 5.49
N ASP A 416 27.44 18.14 4.60
CA ASP A 416 26.45 18.98 3.94
C ASP A 416 25.52 18.16 3.02
N ILE A 417 26.08 17.20 2.26
CA ILE A 417 25.28 16.27 1.46
C ILE A 417 24.34 15.44 2.35
N ILE A 418 24.82 14.98 3.51
CA ILE A 418 23.98 14.19 4.42
C ILE A 418 22.88 15.09 5.01
N THR A 419 23.20 16.28 5.50
CA THR A 419 22.22 17.18 6.16
C THR A 419 21.17 17.74 5.19
N GLU A 420 21.51 18.00 3.93
CA GLU A 420 20.55 18.44 2.91
C GLU A 420 19.54 17.35 2.54
N ASN A 421 19.97 16.08 2.54
CA ASN A 421 19.14 14.95 2.13
C ASN A 421 18.43 14.27 3.28
N VAL A 422 18.89 14.48 4.51
CA VAL A 422 18.38 13.84 5.71
C VAL A 422 17.82 14.89 6.67
N LYS A 423 16.49 14.94 6.77
CA LYS A 423 15.80 15.75 7.78
C LYS A 423 15.89 15.05 9.14
N ILE A 424 16.92 15.36 9.92
CA ILE A 424 17.04 14.91 11.31
C ILE A 424 16.62 16.07 12.20
N ASP A 425 15.52 15.93 12.92
CA ASP A 425 15.22 16.80 14.07
C ASP A 425 15.99 16.25 15.28
N ASP A 426 16.77 17.10 15.97
CA ASP A 426 17.68 16.71 17.07
C ASP A 426 16.97 15.99 18.26
N ASP A 427 15.65 16.10 18.35
CA ASP A 427 14.83 15.48 19.41
C ASP A 427 14.56 13.97 19.18
N ASP A 428 14.76 13.43 17.97
CA ASP A 428 14.38 12.05 17.60
C ASP A 428 15.46 10.98 17.93
N VAL A 429 16.62 11.39 18.43
CA VAL A 429 17.86 10.59 18.39
C VAL A 429 18.03 9.62 19.56
N ASN A 430 17.28 9.78 20.65
CA ASN A 430 17.52 9.02 21.88
C ASN A 430 16.87 7.61 21.91
N VAL A 431 16.16 7.21 20.86
CA VAL A 431 15.35 5.99 20.85
C VAL A 431 15.58 5.25 19.54
N GLY A 432 16.29 4.13 19.55
CA GLY A 432 16.36 3.39 18.29
C GLY A 432 17.02 2.02 18.28
N TYR A 433 17.75 1.60 19.31
CA TYR A 433 18.54 0.37 19.16
C TYR A 433 17.96 -0.91 19.76
N ASN A 434 16.92 -0.91 20.62
CA ASN A 434 16.54 -2.16 21.32
C ASN A 434 15.06 -2.35 21.69
N GLU A 435 14.11 -1.81 20.91
CA GLU A 435 12.69 -1.93 21.30
C GLU A 435 11.78 -2.73 20.35
N ILE A 436 12.22 -3.32 19.23
CA ILE A 436 11.29 -4.03 18.31
C ILE A 436 10.44 -5.08 19.03
N ILE A 437 11.09 -5.93 19.84
CA ILE A 437 10.43 -7.00 20.57
C ILE A 437 9.49 -6.43 21.64
N THR A 438 9.94 -5.38 22.35
CA THR A 438 9.19 -4.72 23.41
C THR A 438 8.02 -3.90 22.84
N ASP A 439 8.19 -3.30 21.67
CA ASP A 439 7.18 -2.52 20.96
C ASP A 439 6.10 -3.40 20.37
N GLN A 440 6.47 -4.58 19.85
CA GLN A 440 5.48 -5.61 19.52
C GLN A 440 4.66 -5.99 20.75
N MET A 441 5.31 -6.23 21.90
CA MET A 441 4.60 -6.50 23.16
C MET A 441 3.64 -5.38 23.54
N LYS A 442 4.09 -4.12 23.44
CA LYS A 442 3.23 -2.95 23.66
C LYS A 442 2.06 -2.98 22.69
N ALA A 443 2.28 -3.21 21.40
CA ALA A 443 1.26 -3.18 20.36
C ALA A 443 0.11 -4.15 20.64
N TYR A 444 0.40 -5.41 20.96
CA TYR A 444 -0.64 -6.41 21.18
C TYR A 444 -1.25 -6.40 22.59
N THR A 445 -0.65 -5.70 23.56
CA THR A 445 -1.18 -5.63 24.93
C THR A 445 -2.29 -4.58 25.02
N ILE A 446 -3.45 -5.00 25.51
CA ILE A 446 -4.68 -4.21 25.63
C ILE A 446 -4.85 -3.61 27.02
N SER A 447 -4.59 -4.40 28.07
CA SER A 447 -4.71 -3.90 29.44
C SER A 447 -3.84 -4.68 30.41
N ILE A 448 -3.48 -4.05 31.52
CA ILE A 448 -2.70 -4.66 32.59
C ILE A 448 -3.40 -4.37 33.92
N ASN A 449 -3.81 -5.42 34.62
CA ASN A 449 -4.64 -5.36 35.82
C ASN A 449 -5.91 -4.49 35.63
N GLY A 450 -6.51 -4.55 34.44
CA GLY A 450 -7.69 -3.76 34.06
C GLY A 450 -7.39 -2.33 33.61
N ASN A 451 -6.14 -1.85 33.71
CA ASN A 451 -5.77 -0.53 33.22
C ASN A 451 -5.48 -0.56 31.71
N VAL A 452 -6.26 0.20 30.95
CA VAL A 452 -6.22 0.31 29.48
C VAL A 452 -5.38 1.52 29.01
N GLN A 453 -4.93 2.37 29.93
CA GLN A 453 -4.18 3.58 29.57
C GLN A 453 -2.85 3.20 28.88
N ARG A 454 -2.65 3.74 27.67
CA ARG A 454 -1.50 3.37 26.83
C ARG A 454 -0.16 3.67 27.48
N GLU A 455 -0.06 4.80 28.18
CA GLU A 455 1.15 5.21 28.88
C GLU A 455 1.49 4.27 30.05
N PHE A 456 0.47 3.80 30.78
CA PHE A 456 0.65 2.83 31.84
C PHE A 456 1.15 1.48 31.30
N ILE A 457 0.53 0.99 30.21
CA ILE A 457 0.92 -0.25 29.55
C ILE A 457 2.38 -0.17 29.08
N LYS A 458 2.75 0.94 28.43
CA LYS A 458 4.12 1.19 27.98
C LYS A 458 5.10 1.13 29.15
N ASN A 459 4.87 1.93 30.18
CA ASN A 459 5.75 1.98 31.35
C ASN A 459 5.85 0.63 32.09
N TYR A 460 4.75 -0.13 32.18
CA TYR A 460 4.79 -1.45 32.79
C TYR A 460 5.60 -2.45 31.96
N ILE A 461 5.42 -2.47 30.63
CA ILE A 461 6.17 -3.38 29.74
C ILE A 461 7.65 -3.03 29.72
N ASP A 462 7.99 -1.73 29.68
CA ASP A 462 9.38 -1.25 29.67
C ASP A 462 10.12 -1.59 30.97
N ASN A 463 9.40 -1.66 32.10
CA ASN A 463 9.96 -2.03 33.41
C ASN A 463 9.70 -3.50 33.78
N MET A 464 9.13 -4.30 32.86
CA MET A 464 8.86 -5.71 33.11
C MET A 464 10.17 -6.50 33.25
N ARG A 465 10.22 -7.44 34.20
CA ARG A 465 11.39 -8.33 34.35
C ARG A 465 11.59 -9.12 33.06
N ALA A 466 12.85 -9.24 32.62
CA ALA A 466 13.19 -9.91 31.36
C ALA A 466 12.65 -11.35 31.27
N SER A 467 12.60 -12.08 32.38
CA SER A 467 12.02 -13.44 32.43
C SER A 467 10.51 -13.45 32.19
N ASP A 468 9.78 -12.54 32.83
CA ASP A 468 8.33 -12.40 32.66
C ASP A 468 8.00 -11.97 31.23
N ALA A 469 8.77 -11.01 30.69
CA ALA A 469 8.64 -10.54 29.32
C ALA A 469 8.88 -11.66 28.31
N TYR A 470 9.92 -12.47 28.52
CA TYR A 470 10.20 -13.64 27.68
C TYR A 470 9.06 -14.66 27.71
N LYS A 471 8.56 -15.02 28.89
CA LYS A 471 7.46 -16.00 29.05
C LYS A 471 6.17 -15.50 28.45
N TYR A 472 5.84 -14.22 28.65
CA TYR A 472 4.66 -13.61 28.04
C TYR A 472 4.74 -13.65 26.50
N ARG A 473 5.88 -13.25 25.91
CA ARG A 473 6.08 -13.36 24.46
C ARG A 473 5.99 -14.78 23.95
N GLN A 474 6.64 -15.72 24.64
CA GLN A 474 6.61 -17.12 24.26
C GLN A 474 5.20 -17.67 24.31
N TYR A 475 4.41 -17.30 25.32
CA TYR A 475 3.00 -17.66 25.43
C TYR A 475 2.18 -17.14 24.24
N VAL A 476 2.32 -15.85 23.90
CA VAL A 476 1.61 -15.25 22.75
C VAL A 476 1.99 -15.93 21.44
N ASN A 477 3.30 -16.13 21.20
CA ASN A 477 3.82 -16.73 19.97
C ASN A 477 3.44 -18.20 19.81
N ASN A 478 3.56 -19.01 20.87
CA ASN A 478 3.22 -20.43 20.83
C ASN A 478 1.73 -20.68 20.58
N ASN A 479 0.89 -19.69 20.88
CA ASN A 479 -0.55 -19.74 20.63
C ASN A 479 -0.97 -18.87 19.43
N LYS A 480 -0.05 -18.40 18.57
CA LYS A 480 -0.42 -17.60 17.39
C LYS A 480 -1.20 -18.48 16.39
N PRO A 481 -2.40 -18.07 15.95
CA PRO A 481 -3.14 -18.81 14.92
C PRO A 481 -2.45 -18.65 13.56
N GLY A 482 -2.42 -19.72 12.76
CA GLY A 482 -1.88 -19.70 11.41
C GLY A 482 -1.64 -21.09 10.83
N LEU A 483 -0.69 -21.16 9.89
CA LEU A 483 -0.30 -22.37 9.19
C LEU A 483 1.09 -22.84 9.63
N ASP A 484 1.31 -24.14 9.65
CA ASP A 484 2.62 -24.75 9.87
C ASP A 484 3.35 -24.89 8.52
N TYR A 485 4.21 -23.92 8.21
CA TYR A 485 5.01 -23.89 7.00
C TYR A 485 6.27 -24.76 7.04
N LYS A 486 6.47 -25.51 8.12
CA LYS A 486 7.64 -26.37 8.23
C LYS A 486 7.56 -27.51 7.21
N ILE A 487 8.56 -27.61 6.36
CA ILE A 487 8.69 -28.65 5.35
C ILE A 487 10.02 -29.38 5.49
N THR A 488 10.00 -30.70 5.31
CA THR A 488 11.21 -31.53 5.32
C THR A 488 11.55 -31.92 3.89
N ILE A 489 12.77 -31.62 3.48
CA ILE A 489 13.25 -31.85 2.11
C ILE A 489 14.26 -32.98 2.12
N ASN A 490 14.02 -33.98 1.29
CA ASN A 490 14.93 -35.10 1.11
C ASN A 490 16.00 -34.75 0.08
N VAL A 491 17.26 -34.91 0.47
CA VAL A 491 18.41 -34.71 -0.39
C VAL A 491 18.64 -35.98 -1.22
N PRO A 492 18.85 -35.87 -2.55
CA PRO A 492 19.14 -37.03 -3.38
C PRO A 492 20.39 -37.79 -2.90
N GLU A 493 20.37 -39.11 -3.02
CA GLU A 493 21.53 -39.95 -2.63
C GLU A 493 22.83 -39.55 -3.35
N SER A 494 22.72 -39.04 -4.58
CA SER A 494 23.86 -38.54 -5.36
C SER A 494 24.59 -37.34 -4.71
N ASP A 495 23.90 -36.61 -3.85
CA ASP A 495 24.41 -35.42 -3.16
C ASP A 495 24.80 -35.67 -1.69
N GLY A 496 24.86 -36.94 -1.27
CA GLY A 496 25.22 -37.35 0.09
C GLY A 496 24.04 -37.87 0.91
N GLY A 497 22.81 -37.84 0.36
CA GLY A 497 21.59 -38.30 1.03
C GLY A 497 21.22 -37.47 2.26
N GLY A 498 20.15 -37.89 2.95
CA GLY A 498 19.64 -37.22 4.15
C GLY A 498 18.45 -36.30 3.88
N SER A 499 18.12 -35.47 4.86
CA SER A 499 17.03 -34.50 4.75
C SER A 499 17.34 -33.26 5.58
N PHE A 500 16.83 -32.11 5.15
CA PHE A 500 16.89 -30.88 5.94
C PHE A 500 15.50 -30.25 6.06
N ASP A 501 15.26 -29.59 7.18
CA ASP A 501 14.03 -28.83 7.40
C ASP A 501 14.22 -27.41 6.87
N THR A 502 13.22 -26.91 6.17
CA THR A 502 13.11 -25.50 5.77
C THR A 502 11.67 -25.02 5.95
N PHE A 503 11.44 -23.73 5.75
CA PHE A 503 10.10 -23.14 5.77
C PHE A 503 9.64 -22.82 4.36
N LEU A 504 8.35 -23.00 4.11
CA LEU A 504 7.70 -22.49 2.92
C LEU A 504 7.45 -20.99 3.09
N ASP A 505 8.09 -20.19 2.26
CA ASP A 505 7.84 -18.75 2.22
C ASP A 505 6.58 -18.49 1.37
N ILE A 506 5.53 -17.96 2.02
CA ILE A 506 4.34 -17.45 1.33
C ILE A 506 4.48 -15.93 1.23
N ASP A 507 4.59 -15.45 -0.01
CA ASP A 507 4.63 -14.03 -0.33
C ASP A 507 3.59 -13.67 -1.40
N ASP A 508 3.59 -12.41 -1.84
CA ASP A 508 2.68 -11.93 -2.87
C ASP A 508 2.79 -12.71 -4.19
N THR A 509 3.91 -13.43 -4.41
CA THR A 509 4.19 -14.21 -5.63
C THR A 509 3.59 -15.61 -5.64
N ILE A 510 2.87 -16.01 -4.58
CA ILE A 510 2.25 -17.33 -4.44
C ILE A 510 1.38 -17.75 -5.64
N PHE A 511 0.75 -16.79 -6.33
CA PHE A 511 -0.09 -17.07 -7.50
C PHE A 511 0.66 -17.11 -8.84
N ILE A 512 1.92 -16.64 -8.90
CA ILE A 512 2.73 -16.62 -10.13
C ILE A 512 3.67 -17.84 -10.20
N ASN A 513 4.09 -18.38 -9.05
CA ASN A 513 4.89 -19.60 -9.01
C ASN A 513 4.00 -20.81 -9.38
N ILE A 514 3.97 -21.16 -10.66
CA ILE A 514 3.20 -22.25 -11.27
C ILE A 514 4.13 -23.26 -11.92
#